data_AF-A0A640P6X4-F1
#
_entry.id   AF-A0A640P6X4-F1
#
_cell.length_a   1.000
_cell.length_b   1.000
_cell.length_c   1.000
_cell.angle_alpha   90.00
_cell.angle_beta   90.00
_cell.angle_gamma   90.00
#
_symmetry.space_group_name_H-M   'P 1'
#
loop_
_entity.id
_entity.type
_entity.pdbx_description
1 polymer ?
#
loop_
_entity_poly.entity_id
_entity_poly.type
_entity_poly.pdbx_seq_one_letter_code
_entity_poly.pdbx_strand_id
1 'polypeptide(L)'
;MTRRFTANRIKSNRNYTVADVSETLGVHFKTVRNWIRVGLPVIDANRPLLINGADLKVYLKQKRKAIMFGCENHEMCCFRCKQPMKPILDSLLFIAKPAGMAHMTGACEECGTRMNKYVSWRDVNDIWKDLEGKLPIAEKHIVLRGQKLLNCPFSEVSSDEK
;
A
#
# COMPACT_ATOMS: atom_id res chain seq x y z
N MET A 1 -12.58 -12.86 4.77
CA MET A 1 -11.99 -11.75 4.00
C MET A 1 -12.43 -11.86 2.55
N THR A 2 -12.92 -10.77 1.95
CA THR A 2 -13.26 -10.77 0.51
C THR A 2 -12.00 -10.90 -0.32
N ARG A 3 -11.98 -11.83 -1.28
CA ARG A 3 -10.82 -12.06 -2.15
C ARG A 3 -10.47 -10.78 -2.92
N ARG A 4 -9.20 -10.38 -2.86
CA ARG A 4 -8.69 -9.19 -3.56
C ARG A 4 -8.28 -9.56 -4.98
N PHE A 5 -8.87 -8.89 -5.96
CA PHE A 5 -8.55 -9.10 -7.38
C PHE A 5 -7.46 -8.14 -7.84
N THR A 6 -6.50 -8.65 -8.61
CA THR A 6 -5.38 -7.88 -9.15
C THR A 6 -5.76 -7.26 -10.49
N ALA A 7 -6.09 -5.96 -10.47
CA ALA A 7 -6.46 -5.22 -11.68
C ALA A 7 -5.34 -5.17 -12.76
N ASN A 8 -4.09 -5.44 -12.38
CA ASN A 8 -2.94 -5.41 -13.28
C ASN A 8 -2.92 -6.55 -14.30
N ARG A 9 -3.65 -7.65 -14.05
CA ARG A 9 -3.74 -8.79 -14.99
C ARG A 9 -4.61 -8.47 -16.22
N ILE A 10 -5.48 -7.47 -16.10
CA ILE A 10 -6.38 -7.04 -17.18
C ILE A 10 -5.62 -6.06 -18.09
N LYS A 11 -5.84 -6.14 -19.39
CA LYS A 11 -5.35 -5.17 -20.38
C LYS A 11 -6.46 -4.17 -20.67
N SER A 12 -6.17 -2.87 -20.61
CA SER A 12 -7.21 -1.83 -20.72
C SER A 12 -7.86 -1.80 -22.10
N ASN A 13 -7.07 -2.02 -23.15
CA ASN A 13 -7.53 -1.89 -24.55
C ASN A 13 -8.00 -3.23 -25.14
N ARG A 14 -8.31 -4.22 -24.30
CA ARG A 14 -8.76 -5.55 -24.73
C ARG A 14 -10.19 -5.77 -24.27
N ASN A 15 -11.00 -6.34 -25.14
CA ASN A 15 -12.33 -6.82 -24.81
C ASN A 15 -12.25 -8.25 -24.27
N TYR A 16 -13.07 -8.53 -23.25
CA TYR A 16 -13.09 -9.81 -22.56
C TYR A 16 -14.50 -10.38 -22.56
N THR A 17 -14.61 -11.67 -22.80
CA THR A 17 -15.83 -12.42 -22.48
C THR A 17 -15.85 -12.77 -20.99
N VAL A 18 -17.01 -13.22 -20.51
CA VAL A 18 -17.16 -13.73 -19.13
C VAL A 18 -16.18 -14.88 -18.83
N ALA A 19 -15.89 -15.73 -19.82
CA ALA A 19 -14.95 -16.84 -19.70
C ALA A 19 -13.50 -16.32 -19.58
N ASP A 20 -13.12 -15.35 -20.42
CA ASP A 20 -11.77 -14.78 -20.39
C ASP A 20 -11.47 -14.08 -19.06
N VAL A 21 -12.45 -13.37 -18.49
CA VAL A 21 -12.31 -12.73 -17.17
C VAL A 21 -12.17 -13.77 -16.06
N SER A 22 -12.92 -14.87 -16.16
CA SER A 22 -12.87 -16.00 -15.23
C SER A 22 -11.46 -16.61 -15.20
N GLU A 23 -10.88 -16.85 -16.36
CA GLU A 23 -9.54 -17.40 -16.51
C GLU A 23 -8.45 -16.43 -16.03
N THR A 24 -8.48 -15.18 -16.48
CA THR A 24 -7.45 -14.18 -16.13
C THR A 24 -7.41 -13.84 -14.64
N LEU A 25 -8.57 -13.76 -13.98
CA LEU A 25 -8.66 -13.44 -12.54
C LEU A 25 -8.74 -14.69 -11.65
N GLY A 26 -8.90 -15.88 -12.21
CA GLY A 26 -9.12 -17.13 -11.47
C GLY A 26 -10.38 -17.08 -10.62
N VAL A 27 -11.48 -16.53 -11.17
CA VAL A 27 -12.77 -16.35 -10.50
C VAL A 27 -13.85 -17.15 -11.20
N HIS A 28 -14.80 -17.70 -10.47
CA HIS A 28 -15.90 -18.45 -11.07
C HIS A 28 -16.78 -17.54 -11.98
N PHE A 29 -17.27 -18.09 -13.10
CA PHE A 29 -18.11 -17.36 -14.07
C PHE A 29 -19.34 -16.67 -13.44
N LYS A 30 -19.92 -17.28 -12.39
CA LYS A 30 -21.08 -16.73 -11.67
C LYS A 30 -20.75 -15.42 -10.96
N THR A 31 -19.52 -15.27 -10.48
CA THR A 31 -19.03 -14.04 -9.84
C THR A 31 -18.94 -12.90 -10.84
N VAL A 32 -18.43 -13.17 -12.04
CA VAL A 32 -18.35 -12.19 -13.13
C VAL A 32 -19.75 -11.77 -13.58
N ARG A 33 -20.68 -12.72 -13.75
CA ARG A 33 -22.09 -12.40 -14.05
C ARG A 33 -22.77 -11.59 -12.95
N ASN A 34 -22.42 -11.83 -11.69
CA ASN A 34 -22.92 -11.02 -10.58
C ASN A 34 -22.38 -9.59 -10.65
N TRP A 35 -21.13 -9.38 -11.07
CA TRP A 35 -20.60 -8.02 -11.28
C TRP A 35 -21.37 -7.27 -12.36
N ILE A 36 -21.71 -7.94 -13.47
CA ILE A 36 -22.56 -7.36 -14.53
C ILE A 36 -23.90 -6.92 -13.95
N ARG A 37 -24.55 -7.77 -13.14
CA ARG A 37 -25.83 -7.45 -12.49
C ARG A 37 -25.75 -6.27 -11.52
N VAL A 38 -24.62 -6.13 -10.82
CA VAL A 38 -24.39 -5.05 -9.84
C VAL A 38 -24.04 -3.72 -10.52
N GLY A 39 -23.67 -3.73 -11.81
CA GLY A 39 -23.40 -2.51 -12.57
C GLY A 39 -22.04 -2.47 -13.29
N LEU A 40 -21.37 -3.61 -13.52
CA LEU A 40 -20.24 -3.65 -14.44
C LEU A 40 -20.75 -3.46 -15.88
N PRO A 41 -20.30 -2.42 -16.62
CA PRO A 41 -20.78 -2.15 -17.96
C PRO A 41 -20.33 -3.24 -18.94
N VAL A 42 -21.21 -3.49 -19.91
CA VAL A 42 -21.02 -4.41 -21.02
C VAL A 42 -21.23 -3.59 -22.29
N ILE A 43 -20.46 -3.89 -23.33
CA ILE A 43 -20.49 -3.15 -24.60
C ILE A 43 -21.85 -3.33 -25.29
N ASP A 44 -22.28 -4.58 -25.44
CA ASP A 44 -23.52 -4.95 -26.11
C ASP A 44 -24.33 -5.98 -25.30
N ALA A 45 -25.65 -5.98 -25.50
CA ALA A 45 -26.54 -6.99 -24.96
C ALA A 45 -26.53 -8.31 -25.76
N ASN A 46 -25.85 -8.33 -26.91
CA ASN A 46 -25.72 -9.50 -27.76
C ASN A 46 -24.76 -10.53 -27.13
N ARG A 47 -25.04 -11.80 -27.39
CA ARG A 47 -24.15 -12.88 -26.94
C ARG A 47 -23.08 -13.14 -28.00
N PRO A 48 -21.80 -13.32 -27.62
CA PRO A 48 -21.27 -13.32 -26.24
C PRO A 48 -21.15 -11.91 -25.64
N LEU A 49 -21.43 -11.77 -24.33
CA LEU A 49 -21.31 -10.51 -23.61
C LEU A 49 -19.84 -10.06 -23.57
N LEU A 50 -19.58 -8.86 -24.07
CA LEU A 50 -18.24 -8.27 -24.12
C LEU A 50 -18.06 -7.18 -23.06
N ILE A 51 -17.01 -7.32 -22.27
CA ILE A 51 -16.63 -6.37 -21.22
C ILE A 51 -15.36 -5.68 -21.69
N ASN A 52 -15.36 -4.34 -21.70
CA ASN A 52 -14.16 -3.57 -21.96
C ASN A 52 -13.19 -3.66 -20.76
N GLY A 53 -11.92 -3.95 -21.03
CA GLY A 53 -10.90 -4.10 -20.01
C GLY A 53 -10.64 -2.83 -19.19
N ALA A 54 -10.82 -1.64 -19.79
CA ALA A 54 -10.72 -0.37 -19.08
C ALA A 54 -11.79 -0.26 -17.98
N ASP A 55 -13.04 -0.56 -18.31
CA ASP A 55 -14.16 -0.47 -17.38
C ASP A 55 -14.07 -1.53 -16.28
N LEU A 56 -13.66 -2.75 -16.63
CA LEU A 56 -13.40 -3.80 -15.66
C LEU A 56 -12.33 -3.39 -14.62
N LYS A 57 -11.26 -2.70 -15.06
CA LYS A 57 -10.26 -2.16 -14.12
C LYS A 57 -10.84 -1.11 -13.21
N VAL A 58 -11.64 -0.19 -13.74
CA VAL A 58 -12.28 0.88 -12.95
C VAL A 58 -13.19 0.27 -11.89
N TYR A 59 -14.05 -0.67 -12.29
CA TYR A 59 -14.95 -1.38 -11.39
C TYR A 59 -14.20 -2.11 -10.27
N LEU A 60 -13.14 -2.87 -10.60
CA LEU A 60 -12.34 -3.56 -9.59
C LEU A 60 -11.62 -2.59 -8.64
N LYS A 61 -11.16 -1.43 -9.14
CA LYS A 61 -10.56 -0.38 -8.30
C LYS A 61 -11.58 0.24 -7.36
N GLN A 62 -12.78 0.57 -7.84
CA GLN A 62 -13.87 1.12 -7.02
C GLN A 62 -14.30 0.13 -5.95
N LYS A 63 -14.55 -1.13 -6.33
CA LYS A 63 -14.89 -2.20 -5.39
C LYS A 63 -13.83 -2.38 -4.31
N ARG A 64 -12.55 -2.24 -4.68
CA ARG A 64 -11.45 -2.28 -3.70
C ARG A 64 -11.46 -1.06 -2.79
N LYS A 65 -11.63 0.14 -3.32
CA LYS A 65 -11.73 1.38 -2.51
C LYS A 65 -12.86 1.29 -1.48
N ALA A 66 -14.02 0.73 -1.86
CA ALA A 66 -15.15 0.55 -0.95
C ALA A 66 -14.89 -0.40 0.24
N ILE A 67 -13.89 -1.31 0.13
CA ILE A 67 -13.52 -2.24 1.19
C ILE A 67 -12.33 -1.72 2.02
N MET A 68 -11.49 -0.85 1.42
CA MET A 68 -10.35 -0.29 2.14
C MET A 68 -10.85 0.75 3.14
N PHE A 69 -10.40 0.64 4.39
CA PHE A 69 -10.62 1.68 5.39
C PHE A 69 -9.92 2.97 4.95
N GLY A 70 -10.64 4.08 4.96
CA GLY A 70 -10.01 5.40 4.91
C GLY A 70 -9.27 5.60 6.23
N CYS A 71 -7.94 5.71 6.17
CA CYS A 71 -7.11 6.04 7.33
C CYS A 71 -6.37 7.32 6.95
N GLU A 72 -6.69 8.44 7.61
CA GLU A 72 -6.04 9.73 7.38
C GLU A 72 -4.57 9.68 7.75
N ASN A 73 -3.74 10.61 7.27
CA ASN A 73 -2.26 10.54 7.43
C ASN A 73 -1.79 10.33 8.88
N HIS A 74 -2.48 10.95 9.86
CA HIS A 74 -2.18 10.83 11.29
C HIS A 74 -2.78 9.58 11.97
N GLU A 75 -3.67 8.85 11.30
CA GLU A 75 -4.32 7.65 11.86
C GLU A 75 -3.65 6.37 11.38
N MET A 76 -3.73 5.31 12.19
CA MET A 76 -3.34 3.96 11.81
C MET A 76 -4.50 2.99 11.92
N CYS A 77 -4.60 2.07 10.97
CA CYS A 77 -5.67 1.08 11.01
C CYS A 77 -5.33 -0.02 12.04
N CYS A 78 -6.15 -0.17 13.07
CA CYS A 78 -5.97 -1.20 14.08
C CYS A 78 -6.59 -2.53 13.61
N PHE A 79 -5.83 -3.62 13.59
CA PHE A 79 -6.36 -4.93 13.17
C PHE A 79 -7.30 -5.58 14.19
N ARG A 80 -7.24 -5.17 15.46
CA ARG A 80 -8.13 -5.66 16.53
C ARG A 80 -9.47 -4.91 16.54
N CYS A 81 -9.42 -3.57 16.52
CA CYS A 81 -10.63 -2.72 16.45
C CYS A 81 -11.24 -2.68 15.04
N LYS A 82 -10.47 -3.02 14.00
CA LYS A 82 -10.86 -3.00 12.57
C LYS A 82 -11.30 -1.61 12.08
N GLN A 83 -10.75 -0.56 12.67
CA GLN A 83 -11.07 0.85 12.39
C GLN A 83 -9.78 1.70 12.38
N PRO A 84 -9.77 2.85 11.68
CA PRO A 84 -8.72 3.85 11.81
C PRO A 84 -8.71 4.39 13.25
N MET A 85 -7.55 4.34 13.90
CA MET A 85 -7.37 4.82 15.27
C MET A 85 -6.11 5.65 15.40
N LYS A 86 -6.13 6.59 16.35
CA LYS A 86 -4.95 7.35 16.72
C LYS A 86 -4.00 6.46 17.54
N PRO A 87 -2.69 6.51 17.27
CA PRO A 87 -1.70 5.89 18.13
C PRO A 87 -1.49 6.64 19.43
N ILE A 88 -1.05 5.92 20.46
CA ILE A 88 -0.50 6.51 21.68
C ILE A 88 0.82 7.20 21.33
N LEU A 89 0.91 8.50 21.62
CA LEU A 89 2.05 9.37 21.34
C LEU A 89 3.38 8.79 21.82
N ASP A 90 3.46 8.32 23.06
CA ASP A 90 4.70 7.80 23.67
C ASP A 90 5.23 6.53 23.00
N SER A 91 4.36 5.79 22.32
CA SER A 91 4.71 4.54 21.63
C SER A 91 5.08 4.73 20.16
N LEU A 92 5.01 5.96 19.67
CA LEU A 92 5.06 6.28 18.25
C LEU A 92 6.50 6.43 17.77
N LEU A 93 6.88 5.59 16.81
CA LEU A 93 8.22 5.54 16.22
C LEU A 93 8.15 5.66 14.71
N PHE A 94 8.99 6.53 14.14
CA PHE A 94 9.20 6.66 12.70
C PHE A 94 10.55 6.05 12.31
N ILE A 95 10.51 4.96 11.55
CA ILE A 95 11.72 4.29 11.05
C ILE A 95 11.89 4.66 9.58
N ALA A 96 12.99 5.36 9.24
CA ALA A 96 13.30 5.68 7.85
C ALA A 96 13.46 4.40 7.00
N LYS A 97 12.89 4.39 5.80
CA LYS A 97 12.98 3.32 4.81
C LYS A 97 13.54 3.87 3.49
N PRO A 98 14.16 3.02 2.65
CA PRO A 98 14.64 3.45 1.34
C PRO A 98 13.51 4.02 0.49
N ALA A 99 13.86 4.87 -0.47
CA ALA A 99 12.94 5.60 -1.35
C ALA A 99 12.09 6.70 -0.69
N GLY A 100 12.58 7.30 0.42
CA GLY A 100 11.95 8.47 1.03
C GLY A 100 10.64 8.17 1.77
N MET A 101 10.43 6.90 2.15
CA MET A 101 9.31 6.47 2.98
C MET A 101 9.73 6.37 4.45
N ALA A 102 8.79 6.59 5.35
CA ALA A 102 8.92 6.33 6.78
C ALA A 102 7.93 5.21 7.17
N HIS A 103 8.40 4.27 7.99
CA HIS A 103 7.56 3.29 8.63
C HIS A 103 7.15 3.80 10.01
N MET A 104 5.89 4.18 10.13
CA MET A 104 5.25 4.61 11.37
C MET A 104 4.75 3.38 12.13
N THR A 105 5.19 3.23 13.37
CA THR A 105 4.78 2.16 14.29
C THR A 105 4.28 2.80 15.57
N GLY A 106 3.21 2.27 16.16
CA GLY A 106 2.72 2.70 17.48
C GLY A 106 1.73 1.69 18.07
N ALA A 107 1.29 1.91 19.30
CA ALA A 107 0.22 1.15 19.93
C ALA A 107 -1.13 1.87 19.79
N CYS A 108 -2.21 1.12 19.68
CA CYS A 108 -3.58 1.64 19.67
C CYS A 108 -3.97 2.19 21.05
N GLU A 109 -4.60 3.37 21.08
CA GLU A 109 -5.08 4.00 22.33
C GLU A 109 -6.11 3.13 23.07
N GLU A 110 -7.05 2.50 22.35
CA GLU A 110 -8.10 1.70 23.01
C GLU A 110 -7.65 0.29 23.40
N CYS A 111 -6.90 -0.38 22.54
CA CYS A 111 -6.66 -1.82 22.66
C CYS A 111 -5.20 -2.21 22.89
N GLY A 112 -4.28 -1.23 22.94
CA GLY A 112 -2.85 -1.40 23.16
C GLY A 112 -2.12 -2.23 22.09
N THR A 113 -2.81 -2.64 21.03
CA THR A 113 -2.24 -3.51 20.01
C THR A 113 -1.34 -2.71 19.08
N ARG A 114 -0.22 -3.31 18.67
CA ARG A 114 0.71 -2.66 17.74
C ARG A 114 0.06 -2.43 16.38
N MET A 115 0.19 -1.21 15.88
CA MET A 115 -0.28 -0.72 14.60
C MET A 115 0.92 -0.26 13.77
N ASN A 116 0.82 -0.43 12.45
CA ASN A 116 1.88 -0.08 11.51
C ASN A 116 1.29 0.64 10.31
N LYS A 117 1.99 1.65 9.81
CA LYS A 117 1.62 2.41 8.61
C LYS A 117 2.87 2.89 7.87
N TYR A 118 2.81 2.95 6.55
CA TYR A 118 3.84 3.59 5.75
C TYR A 118 3.38 4.99 5.35
N VAL A 119 4.25 5.98 5.54
CA VAL A 119 4.02 7.38 5.20
C VAL A 119 5.22 7.92 4.42
N SER A 120 5.05 9.04 3.72
CA SER A 120 6.17 9.75 3.11
C SER A 120 7.01 10.41 4.21
N TRP A 121 8.34 10.44 4.05
CA TRP A 121 9.22 11.15 5.00
C TRP A 121 8.89 12.64 5.08
N ARG A 122 8.39 13.25 4.00
CA ARG A 122 8.01 14.66 3.94
C ARG A 122 6.83 14.98 4.86
N ASP A 123 5.91 14.03 5.00
CA ASP A 123 4.66 14.21 5.73
C ASP A 123 4.83 13.92 7.23
N VAL A 124 5.99 13.38 7.64
CA VAL A 124 6.26 13.02 9.04
C VAL A 124 6.13 14.23 9.97
N ASN A 125 6.61 15.39 9.53
CA ASN A 125 6.55 16.61 10.33
C ASN A 125 5.10 17.10 10.50
N ASP A 126 4.27 16.97 9.47
CA ASP A 126 2.87 17.39 9.53
C ASP A 126 2.04 16.42 10.37
N ILE A 127 2.27 15.10 10.20
CA ILE A 127 1.68 14.07 11.07
C ILE A 127 2.06 14.30 12.54
N TRP A 128 3.31 14.69 12.80
CA TRP A 128 3.78 14.95 14.15
C TRP A 128 3.09 16.17 14.79
N LYS A 129 2.85 17.23 14.01
CA LYS A 129 2.09 18.40 14.45
C LYS A 129 0.63 18.06 14.72
N ASP A 130 -0.01 17.30 13.84
CA ASP A 130 -1.42 16.91 13.97
C ASP A 130 -1.68 16.03 15.21
N LEU A 131 -0.67 15.29 15.66
CA LEU A 131 -0.72 14.49 16.87
C LEU A 131 -0.32 15.26 18.14
N GLU A 132 0.01 16.55 18.03
CA GLU A 132 0.44 17.42 19.13
C GLU A 132 1.68 16.91 19.90
N GLY A 133 2.51 16.09 19.25
CA GLY A 133 3.71 15.52 19.89
C GLY A 133 4.83 16.55 20.05
N LYS A 134 5.73 16.34 21.02
CA LYS A 134 7.05 17.01 21.03
C LYS A 134 7.97 16.30 20.03
N LEU A 135 8.42 16.99 18.98
CA LEU A 135 9.25 16.39 17.90
C LEU A 135 10.32 15.49 18.52
N PRO A 136 10.48 14.23 18.08
CA PRO A 136 11.62 13.45 18.51
C PRO A 136 12.84 14.20 18.00
N ILE A 137 13.65 14.69 18.93
CA ILE A 137 14.96 15.29 18.65
C ILE A 137 15.64 14.29 17.76
N ALA A 138 15.90 14.68 16.50
CA ALA A 138 16.44 13.78 15.50
C ALA A 138 17.65 13.06 16.10
N GLU A 139 17.52 11.76 16.38
CA GLU A 139 18.68 10.97 16.72
C GLU A 139 19.59 11.08 15.51
N LYS A 140 20.77 11.66 15.75
CA LYS A 140 21.83 11.74 14.77
C LYS A 140 22.15 10.29 14.40
N HIS A 141 21.53 9.79 13.34
CA HIS A 141 22.05 8.60 12.69
C HIS A 141 23.40 9.02 12.12
N ILE A 142 24.45 8.86 12.93
CA ILE A 142 25.77 8.55 12.41
C ILE A 142 25.52 7.25 11.66
N VAL A 143 25.25 7.36 10.36
CA VAL A 143 25.34 6.22 9.46
C VAL A 143 26.82 5.87 9.49
N LEU A 144 27.20 4.99 10.43
CA LEU A 144 28.43 4.25 10.30
C LEU A 144 28.27 3.48 9.00
N ARG A 145 28.77 4.06 7.89
CA ARG A 145 29.15 3.33 6.68
C ARG A 145 30.30 2.40 7.07
N GLY A 146 30.01 1.41 7.92
CA GLY A 146 30.97 0.48 8.50
C GLY A 146 31.02 -0.85 7.77
N GLN A 147 30.23 -1.04 6.70
CA GLN A 147 30.39 -2.18 5.81
C GLN A 147 30.77 -1.68 4.43
N LYS A 148 32.04 -1.89 4.09
CA LYS A 148 32.55 -1.86 2.72
C LYS A 148 31.63 -2.73 1.87
N LEU A 149 31.07 -2.19 0.79
CA LEU A 149 30.39 -3.00 -0.21
C LEU A 149 31.42 -3.98 -0.77
N LEU A 150 31.18 -5.29 -0.65
CA LEU A 150 32.08 -6.38 -1.05
C LEU A 150 32.46 -6.39 -2.55
N ASN A 151 31.93 -5.44 -3.34
CA ASN A 151 32.06 -5.37 -4.80
C ASN A 151 32.78 -4.11 -5.33
N CYS A 152 33.54 -3.39 -4.50
CA CYS A 152 34.37 -2.28 -4.99
C CYS A 152 35.85 -2.71 -5.07
N PRO A 153 36.40 -3.01 -6.25
CA PRO A 153 37.80 -3.33 -6.43
C PRO A 153 38.58 -2.02 -6.57
N PHE A 154 38.62 -1.21 -5.51
CA PHE A 154 39.67 -0.20 -5.42
C PHE A 154 40.86 -0.88 -4.75
N SER A 155 41.79 -1.31 -5.60
CA SER A 155 43.12 -1.76 -5.22
C SER A 155 43.73 -0.77 -4.22
N GLU A 156 44.22 -1.30 -3.12
CA GLU A 156 45.04 -0.57 -2.16
C GLU A 156 46.18 0.12 -2.91
N VAL A 157 46.16 1.46 -2.92
CA VAL A 157 47.37 2.21 -3.19
C VAL A 157 47.90 2.62 -1.83
N SER A 158 48.75 1.75 -1.28
CA SER A 158 49.78 2.17 -0.35
C SER A 158 50.63 3.21 -1.07
N SER A 159 50.64 4.44 -0.58
CA SER A 159 51.72 5.38 -0.85
C SER A 159 52.15 5.94 0.49
N ASP A 160 53.34 5.50 0.89
CA ASP A 160 54.21 6.15 1.85
C ASP A 160 54.30 7.64 1.56
N GLU A 161 54.37 8.49 2.60
CA GLU A 161 55.30 9.62 2.62
C GLU A 161 55.41 10.25 4.02
N LYS A 162 56.62 10.04 4.59
CA LYS A 162 57.40 10.82 5.56
C LYS A 162 56.82 11.23 6.92
#